data_AF-A0A3B8WLD5-F1
#
_entry.id   AF-A0A3B8WLD5-F1
#
_cell.length_a   1.000
_cell.length_b   1.000
_cell.length_c   1.000
_cell.angle_alpha   90.00
_cell.angle_beta   90.00
_cell.angle_gamma   90.00
#
_symmetry.space_group_name_H-M   'P 1'
#
loop_
_entity.id
_entity.type
_entity.pdbx_description
1 polymer ?
#
loop_
_entity_poly.entity_id
_entity_poly.type
_entity_poly.pdbx_seq_one_letter_code
_entity_poly.pdbx_strand_id
1 'polypeptide(L)' 'PMNQGAWYCSQHHMRNALQRLNPKLYLQYAGREASAAPACGHMSVHIEEQKKLVNDAFE' A
#
# COMPACT_ATOMS: atom_id res chain seq x y z
N PRO A 1 1.91 -7.03 -2.38
CA PRO A 1 2.50 -7.07 -1.02
C PRO A 1 3.31 -5.80 -0.76
N MET A 2 3.44 -5.33 0.49
CA MET A 2 4.08 -4.04 0.82
C MET A 2 5.54 -3.93 0.38
N ASN A 3 6.27 -5.03 0.46
CA ASN A 3 7.65 -5.19 -0.01
C ASN A 3 7.79 -5.38 -1.53
N GLN A 4 6.72 -5.16 -2.28
CA GLN A 4 6.67 -5.35 -3.72
C GLN A 4 5.97 -4.15 -4.37
N GLY A 5 6.03 -4.09 -5.71
CA GLY A 5 5.43 -3.01 -6.48
C GLY A 5 6.12 -1.66 -6.27
N ALA A 6 5.37 -0.58 -6.47
CA ALA A 6 5.92 0.77 -6.55
C ALA A 6 6.12 1.47 -5.20
N TRP A 7 5.69 0.86 -4.08
CA TRP A 7 5.62 1.53 -2.78
C TRP A 7 6.98 2.08 -2.35
N TYR A 8 7.98 1.21 -2.13
CA TYR A 8 9.29 1.64 -1.64
C TYR A 8 10.06 2.50 -2.63
N CYS A 9 10.06 2.17 -3.92
CA CYS A 9 10.80 2.96 -4.92
C CYS A 9 10.21 4.36 -5.13
N SER A 10 8.89 4.52 -5.03
CA SER A 10 8.22 5.81 -5.26
C SER A 10 8.01 6.62 -3.99
N GLN A 11 8.22 6.03 -2.80
CA GLN A 11 7.90 6.65 -1.51
C GLN A 11 8.55 8.02 -1.33
N HIS A 12 9.84 8.14 -1.65
CA HIS A 12 10.58 9.39 -1.48
C HIS A 12 10.07 10.51 -2.39
N HIS A 13 9.67 10.19 -3.63
CA HIS A 13 9.04 11.14 -4.54
C HIS A 13 7.67 11.61 -4.02
N MET A 14 6.85 10.68 -3.52
CA MET A 14 5.52 10.99 -2.96
C MET A 14 5.64 11.88 -1.71
N ARG A 15 6.55 11.57 -0.79
CA ARG A 15 6.80 12.38 0.41
C ARG A 15 7.26 13.80 0.06
N ASN A 16 8.16 13.94 -0.91
CA ASN A 16 8.61 15.25 -1.39
C ASN A 16 7.47 16.06 -2.05
N ALA A 17 6.60 15.40 -2.81
CA ALA A 17 5.40 16.05 -3.37
C ALA A 17 4.45 16.55 -2.25
N LEU A 18 4.15 15.70 -1.27
CA LEU A 18 3.28 16.06 -0.14
C LEU A 18 3.86 17.20 0.71
N GLN A 19 5.16 17.16 1.02
CA GLN A 19 5.81 18.21 1.82
C GLN A 19 5.74 19.59 1.14
N ARG A 20 5.86 19.64 -0.19
CA ARG A 20 5.72 20.88 -0.97
C ARG A 20 4.28 21.42 -0.97
N LEU A 21 3.29 20.53 -0.91
CA LEU A 21 1.87 20.90 -0.86
C LEU A 21 1.45 21.35 0.54
N ASN A 22 1.75 20.55 1.56
CA ASN A 22 1.43 20.84 2.95
C ASN A 22 2.35 20.01 3.88
N PRO A 23 3.29 20.64 4.61
CA PRO A 23 4.21 19.94 5.51
C PRO A 23 3.56 19.15 6.64
N LYS A 24 2.27 19.38 6.93
CA LYS A 24 1.52 18.65 7.96
C LYS A 24 0.92 17.33 7.44
N LEU A 25 0.90 17.10 6.13
CA LEU A 25 0.39 15.85 5.55
C LEU A 25 1.45 14.75 5.64
N TYR A 26 1.03 13.57 6.06
CA TYR A 26 1.87 12.37 6.14
C TYR A 26 1.39 11.32 5.16
N LEU A 27 2.33 10.71 4.43
CA LEU A 27 2.05 9.60 3.55
C LEU A 27 1.79 8.33 4.37
N GLN A 28 0.61 7.74 4.20
CA GLN A 28 0.23 6.46 4.79
C GLN A 28 0.16 5.37 3.72
N TYR A 29 0.23 4.11 4.14
CA TYR A 29 0.17 2.94 3.27
C TYR A 29 -1.18 2.26 3.41
N ALA A 30 -1.86 2.04 2.29
CA ALA A 30 -2.98 1.11 2.18
C ALA A 30 -2.63 0.06 1.12
N GLY A 31 -2.58 -1.20 1.51
CA GLY A 31 -2.21 -2.30 0.61
C GLY A 31 -1.98 -3.61 1.35
N ARG A 32 -1.70 -4.68 0.58
CA ARG A 32 -1.43 -6.00 1.16
C ARG A 32 -0.17 -5.97 2.05
N GLU A 33 -0.16 -6.78 3.09
CA GLU A 33 1.00 -6.98 3.96
C GLU A 33 2.22 -7.49 3.18
N ALA A 34 3.40 -7.38 3.78
CA ALA A 34 4.63 -7.88 3.16
C ALA A 34 4.59 -9.41 3.03
N SER A 35 5.04 -9.93 1.89
CA SER A 35 5.09 -11.36 1.63
C SER A 35 6.25 -11.69 0.71
N ALA A 36 6.83 -12.88 0.89
CA ALA A 36 7.82 -13.41 -0.03
C ALA A 36 7.18 -13.76 -1.39
N ALA A 37 5.94 -14.23 -1.38
CA ALA A 37 5.19 -14.56 -2.60
C ALA A 37 4.45 -13.33 -3.15
N PRO A 38 4.20 -13.25 -4.48
CA PRO A 38 3.44 -12.13 -5.05
C PRO A 38 1.98 -12.07 -4.62
N ALA A 39 1.36 -13.22 -4.36
CA ALA A 39 -0.02 -13.37 -3.91
C ALA A 39 -0.18 -14.68 -3.12
N CYS A 40 -1.25 -14.80 -2.34
CA CYS A 40 -1.63 -16.07 -1.72
C CYS A 40 -2.11 -17.09 -2.77
N GLY A 41 -1.85 -18.38 -2.53
CA GLY A 41 -2.24 -19.46 -3.45
C GLY A 41 -3.73 -19.85 -3.38
N HIS A 42 -4.41 -19.50 -2.28
CA HIS A 42 -5.84 -19.80 -2.09
C HIS A 42 -6.70 -18.62 -2.54
N MET A 43 -7.67 -18.88 -3.43
CA MET A 43 -8.55 -17.83 -3.98
C MET A 43 -9.41 -17.13 -2.92
N SER A 44 -9.90 -17.88 -1.91
CA SER A 44 -10.70 -17.29 -0.82
C SER A 44 -9.92 -16.21 -0.07
N VAL A 45 -8.68 -16.54 0.34
CA VAL A 45 -7.76 -15.62 1.01
C VAL A 45 -7.45 -14.41 0.13
N HIS A 46 -7.29 -14.63 -1.19
CA HIS A 46 -7.01 -13.54 -2.12
C HIS A 46 -8.14 -12.50 -2.18
N ILE A 47 -9.40 -12.98 -2.16
CA ILE A 47 -10.58 -12.12 -2.15
C ILE A 47 -10.69 -11.37 -0.83
N GLU A 48 -10.40 -12.03 0.30
CA GLU A 48 -10.38 -11.39 1.62
C GLU A 48 -9.34 -10.27 1.70
N GLU A 49 -8.10 -10.54 1.27
CA GLU A 49 -7.04 -9.54 1.19
C GLU A 49 -7.41 -8.35 0.30
N GLN A 50 -8.08 -8.62 -0.83
CA GLN A 50 -8.50 -7.56 -1.76
C GLN A 50 -9.60 -6.68 -1.15
N LYS A 51 -10.57 -7.27 -0.45
CA LYS A 51 -11.62 -6.52 0.25
C LYS A 51 -11.03 -5.67 1.37
N LYS A 52 -10.12 -6.23 2.17
CA LYS A 52 -9.40 -5.50 3.23
C LYS A 52 -8.66 -4.29 2.64
N LEU A 53 -7.90 -4.50 1.56
CA LEU A 53 -7.17 -3.42 0.88
C LEU A 53 -8.09 -2.28 0.43
N VAL A 54 -9.25 -2.60 -0.14
CA VAL A 54 -10.21 -1.57 -0.60
C VAL A 54 -10.76 -0.81 0.60
N ASN A 55 -11.15 -1.50 1.67
CA ASN A 55 -11.65 -0.85 2.88
C ASN A 55 -10.57 0.07 3.50
N ASP A 56 -9.35 -0.42 3.69
CA ASP A 56 -8.23 0.33 4.27
C ASP A 56 -7.88 1.61 3.46
N ALA A 57 -8.23 1.67 2.18
CA ALA A 57 -7.96 2.83 1.32
C ALA A 57 -9.04 3.92 1.39
N PHE A 58 -10.23 3.60 1.89
CA PHE A 58 -11.39 4.51 1.97
C PHE A 58 -11.84 4.82 3.39
N GLU A 59 -11.21 4.22 4.41
CA GLU A 59 -11.26 4.67 5.80
C GLU A 59 -10.43 5.96 6.02
#